data_AF-A0A3D5SB94-F1
#
_entry.id   AF-A0A3D5SB94-F1
#
_cell.length_a   1.000
_cell.length_b   1.000
_cell.length_c   1.000
_cell.angle_alpha   90.00
_cell.angle_beta   90.00
_cell.angle_gamma   90.00
#
_symmetry.space_group_name_H-M   'P 1'
#
loop_
_entity.id
_entity.type
_entity.pdbx_description
1 polymer ?
#
loop_
_entity_poly.entity_id
_entity_poly.type
_entity_poly.pdbx_seq_one_letter_code
_entity_poly.pdbx_strand_id
1 'polypeptide(L)'
;MEILEEPTSLNQRKIKKRKSRSFQAELFARFSIAGFALAIIAAFAYSYMASTMISRFYEREGIQATENFAQLSALALLYDSGENAKEAAFATLNFPSIKHVAIISAENTILLDEGETNEKILSSLDKSKWLDSSARLFPSSKATWQIAAPVYTVFNDDSDPDLTLDDEIEETYLG
;
A
#
# COMPACT_ATOMS: atom_id res chain seq x y z
N MET A 1 -16.49 21.52 -105.53
CA MET A 1 -16.14 20.15 -105.13
C MET A 1 -15.33 20.26 -103.87
N GLU A 2 -15.68 19.41 -102.90
CA GLU A 2 -15.00 19.13 -101.64
C GLU A 2 -15.08 20.11 -100.47
N ILE A 3 -15.34 19.46 -99.34
CA ILE A 3 -15.78 19.88 -98.02
C ILE A 3 -14.57 19.61 -97.08
N LEU A 4 -14.71 20.00 -95.80
CA LEU A 4 -14.11 19.38 -94.59
C LEU A 4 -12.73 19.93 -94.21
N GLU A 5 -12.37 20.14 -92.95
CA GLU A 5 -13.05 20.10 -91.65
C GLU A 5 -12.07 20.72 -90.65
N GLU A 6 -12.60 21.36 -89.62
CA GLU A 6 -11.85 21.89 -88.48
C GLU A 6 -11.63 20.78 -87.44
N PRO A 7 -10.42 20.54 -86.90
CA PRO A 7 -10.28 19.71 -85.71
C PRO A 7 -10.26 20.59 -84.45
N THR A 8 -11.46 20.73 -83.90
CA THR A 8 -11.84 20.90 -82.49
C THR A 8 -10.73 20.60 -81.47
N SER A 9 -10.32 21.60 -80.68
CA SER A 9 -9.38 21.45 -79.57
C SER A 9 -10.02 20.73 -78.38
N LEU A 10 -9.53 19.54 -78.02
CA LEU A 10 -10.02 18.76 -76.88
C LEU A 10 -9.54 19.33 -75.54
N ASN A 11 -10.53 19.72 -74.73
CA ASN A 11 -10.47 20.26 -73.38
C ASN A 11 -10.01 19.20 -72.37
N GLN A 12 -8.81 19.35 -71.80
CA GLN A 12 -8.28 18.46 -70.76
C GLN A 12 -8.81 18.84 -69.37
N ARG A 13 -9.94 18.26 -68.96
CA ARG A 13 -10.39 18.28 -67.56
C ARG A 13 -9.54 17.31 -66.72
N LYS A 14 -8.65 17.87 -65.89
CA LYS A 14 -7.94 17.13 -64.82
C LYS A 14 -8.94 16.68 -63.75
N ILE A 15 -9.44 15.45 -63.86
CA ILE A 15 -10.26 14.82 -62.82
C ILE A 15 -9.33 14.40 -61.67
N LYS A 16 -9.35 15.15 -60.56
CA LYS A 16 -8.71 14.76 -59.30
C LYS A 16 -9.37 13.47 -58.79
N LYS A 17 -8.72 12.33 -59.01
CA LYS A 17 -9.11 11.05 -58.39
C LYS A 17 -8.92 11.16 -56.87
N ARG A 18 -10.01 11.36 -56.13
CA ARG A 18 -10.03 11.11 -54.68
C ARG A 18 -9.81 9.62 -54.48
N LYS A 19 -8.71 9.25 -53.82
CA LYS A 19 -8.35 7.88 -53.45
C LYS A 19 -9.42 7.36 -52.49
N SER A 20 -10.40 6.61 -52.99
CA SER A 20 -11.37 5.90 -52.14
C SER A 20 -10.61 4.81 -51.39
N ARG A 21 -10.51 4.92 -50.06
CA ARG A 21 -10.05 3.80 -49.23
C ARG A 21 -11.04 2.64 -49.41
N SER A 22 -10.53 1.42 -49.56
CA SER A 22 -11.37 0.21 -49.57
C SER A 22 -12.19 0.17 -48.27
N PHE A 23 -13.48 -0.15 -48.35
CA PHE A 23 -14.37 -0.33 -47.18
C PHE A 23 -13.74 -1.24 -46.10
N GLN A 24 -12.99 -2.26 -46.53
CA GLN A 24 -12.25 -3.16 -45.64
C GLN A 24 -11.18 -2.43 -44.83
N ALA A 25 -10.47 -1.47 -45.43
CA ALA A 25 -9.44 -0.69 -44.76
C ALA A 25 -10.03 0.29 -43.73
N GLU A 26 -11.22 0.84 -44.00
CA GLU A 26 -11.92 1.71 -43.06
C GLU A 26 -12.49 0.94 -41.87
N LEU A 27 -13.07 -0.25 -42.11
CA LEU A 27 -13.56 -1.14 -41.05
C LEU A 27 -12.41 -1.61 -40.16
N PHE A 28 -11.31 -2.06 -40.76
CA PHE A 28 -10.12 -2.51 -40.02
C PHE A 28 -9.54 -1.38 -39.16
N ALA A 29 -9.41 -0.16 -39.71
CA ALA A 29 -8.90 0.97 -38.95
C ALA A 29 -9.78 1.29 -37.73
N ARG A 30 -11.10 1.32 -37.89
CA ARG A 30 -12.03 1.57 -36.78
C ARG A 30 -11.96 0.46 -35.72
N PHE A 31 -11.89 -0.80 -36.15
CA PHE A 31 -11.75 -1.96 -35.27
C PHE A 31 -10.44 -1.92 -34.48
N SER A 32 -9.31 -1.64 -35.14
CA SER A 32 -8.01 -1.51 -34.47
C SER A 32 -8.01 -0.37 -33.47
N ILE A 33 -8.56 0.81 -33.81
CA ILE A 33 -8.66 1.95 -32.89
C ILE A 33 -9.48 1.57 -31.65
N ALA A 34 -10.61 0.91 -31.83
CA ALA A 34 -11.44 0.44 -30.71
C ALA A 34 -10.69 -0.60 -29.84
N GLY A 35 -9.98 -1.55 -30.47
CA GLY A 35 -9.17 -2.53 -29.77
C GLY A 35 -8.03 -1.91 -28.96
N PHE A 36 -7.32 -0.93 -29.54
CA PHE A 36 -6.26 -0.19 -28.85
C PHE A 36 -6.81 0.64 -27.69
N ALA A 37 -7.93 1.34 -27.90
CA ALA A 37 -8.58 2.11 -26.84
C ALA A 37 -8.99 1.20 -25.67
N LEU A 38 -9.58 0.04 -25.97
CA LEU A 38 -9.96 -0.95 -24.97
C LEU A 38 -8.74 -1.50 -24.21
N ALA A 39 -7.66 -1.83 -24.92
CA ALA A 39 -6.43 -2.32 -24.32
C ALA A 39 -5.80 -1.28 -23.37
N ILE A 40 -5.80 0.00 -23.75
CA ILE A 40 -5.30 1.09 -22.90
C ILE A 40 -6.15 1.23 -21.64
N ILE A 41 -7.49 1.24 -21.78
CA ILE A 41 -8.40 1.33 -20.63
C ILE A 41 -8.18 0.14 -19.68
N ALA A 42 -8.06 -1.07 -20.23
CA ALA A 42 -7.80 -2.28 -19.45
C ALA A 42 -6.45 -2.21 -18.71
N ALA A 43 -5.40 -1.73 -19.37
CA ALA A 43 -4.08 -1.57 -18.76
C ALA A 43 -4.11 -0.57 -17.59
N PHE A 44 -4.80 0.57 -17.75
CA PHE A 44 -4.98 1.54 -16.66
C PHE A 44 -5.81 0.96 -15.50
N ALA A 45 -6.92 0.30 -15.80
CA ALA A 45 -7.75 -0.34 -14.79
C ALA A 45 -6.96 -1.40 -14.02
N TYR A 46 -6.18 -2.23 -14.72
CA TYR A 46 -5.33 -3.25 -14.11
C TYR A 46 -4.23 -2.62 -13.25
N SER A 47 -3.54 -1.59 -13.75
CA SER A 47 -2.50 -0.88 -13.00
C SER A 47 -3.06 -0.28 -11.70
N TYR A 48 -4.23 0.35 -11.77
CA TYR A 48 -4.90 0.92 -10.61
C TYR A 48 -5.33 -0.17 -9.60
N MET A 49 -5.92 -1.27 -10.09
CA MET A 49 -6.34 -2.38 -9.24
C MET A 49 -5.15 -3.07 -8.58
N ALA A 50 -4.07 -3.31 -9.31
CA ALA A 50 -2.83 -3.87 -8.78
C ALA A 50 -2.20 -2.95 -7.71
N SER A 51 -2.17 -1.64 -7.97
CA SER A 51 -1.63 -0.64 -7.02
C SER A 51 -2.43 -0.57 -5.73
N THR A 52 -3.77 -0.59 -5.82
CA THR A 52 -4.62 -0.60 -4.62
C THR A 52 -4.52 -1.92 -3.85
N MET A 53 -4.42 -3.05 -4.55
CA MET A 53 -4.28 -4.37 -3.94
C MET A 53 -2.96 -4.52 -3.18
N ILE A 54 -1.83 -4.15 -3.79
CA ILE A 54 -0.51 -4.26 -3.16
C ILE A 54 -0.41 -3.36 -1.93
N SER A 55 -0.99 -2.16 -1.98
CA SER A 55 -0.99 -1.23 -0.86
C SER A 55 -1.76 -1.79 0.34
N ARG A 56 -2.97 -2.31 0.12
CA ARG A 56 -3.77 -2.94 1.17
C ARG A 56 -3.13 -4.21 1.73
N PHE A 57 -2.41 -4.95 0.90
CA PHE A 57 -1.69 -6.14 1.33
C PHE A 57 -0.60 -5.77 2.34
N TYR A 58 0.27 -4.82 1.99
CA TYR A 58 1.35 -4.37 2.87
C TYR A 58 0.85 -3.64 4.13
N GLU A 59 -0.24 -2.88 4.03
CA GLU A 59 -0.88 -2.28 5.21
C GLU A 59 -1.32 -3.36 6.21
N ARG A 60 -2.03 -4.38 5.75
CA ARG A 60 -2.49 -5.48 6.61
C ARG A 60 -1.33 -6.33 7.15
N GLU A 61 -0.34 -6.63 6.33
CA GLU A 61 0.87 -7.35 6.78
C GLU A 61 1.59 -6.55 7.87
N GLY A 62 1.78 -5.25 7.66
CA GLY A 62 2.43 -4.36 8.63
C GLY A 62 1.65 -4.22 9.93
N ILE A 63 0.32 -4.11 9.87
CA ILE A 63 -0.56 -4.11 11.06
C ILE A 63 -0.35 -5.40 11.85
N GLN A 64 -0.48 -6.57 11.22
CA GLN A 64 -0.32 -7.85 11.93
C GLN A 64 1.10 -8.05 12.48
N ALA A 65 2.12 -7.65 11.72
CA ALA A 65 3.50 -7.71 12.18
C ALA A 65 3.73 -6.82 13.41
N THR A 66 3.14 -5.62 13.42
CA THR A 66 3.27 -4.67 14.53
C THR A 66 2.50 -5.14 15.77
N GLU A 67 1.30 -5.70 15.61
CA GLU A 67 0.53 -6.28 16.73
C GLU A 67 1.28 -7.45 17.38
N ASN A 68 1.80 -8.36 16.56
CA ASN A 68 2.58 -9.49 17.06
C ASN A 68 3.89 -9.02 17.73
N PHE A 69 4.56 -8.02 17.14
CA PHE A 69 5.76 -7.43 17.74
C PHE A 69 5.45 -6.76 19.09
N ALA A 70 4.34 -6.06 19.21
CA ALA A 70 3.89 -5.45 20.46
C ALA A 70 3.63 -6.49 21.55
N GLN A 71 2.92 -7.58 21.24
CA GLN A 71 2.65 -8.67 22.19
C GLN A 71 3.95 -9.30 22.74
N LEU A 72 4.97 -9.45 21.87
CA LEU A 72 6.26 -10.02 22.26
C LEU A 72 7.19 -9.01 22.97
N SER A 73 6.84 -7.73 22.98
CA SER A 73 7.68 -6.64 23.53
C SER A 73 7.37 -6.26 24.98
N ALA A 74 6.37 -6.89 25.60
CA ALA A 74 5.95 -6.58 26.96
C ALA A 74 7.11 -6.64 27.98
N LEU A 75 7.97 -7.66 27.89
CA LEU A 75 9.13 -7.78 28.79
C LEU A 75 10.17 -6.70 28.57
N ALA A 76 10.31 -6.17 27.35
CA ALA A 76 11.24 -5.07 27.10
C ALA A 76 10.79 -3.79 27.81
N LEU A 77 9.50 -3.52 27.82
CA LEU A 77 8.95 -2.35 28.49
C LEU A 77 8.86 -2.54 30.02
N LEU A 78 8.46 -3.73 30.49
CA LEU A 78 8.35 -4.02 31.91
C LEU A 78 9.71 -3.92 32.65
N TYR A 79 10.79 -4.25 31.96
CA TYR A 79 12.15 -4.21 32.50
C TYR A 79 13.00 -3.06 31.94
N ASP A 80 12.41 -2.14 31.17
CA ASP A 80 13.10 -1.01 30.55
C ASP A 80 14.38 -1.43 29.78
N SER A 81 14.30 -2.56 29.07
CA SER A 81 15.43 -3.23 28.43
C SER A 81 15.05 -3.77 27.04
N GLY A 82 15.48 -3.07 25.99
CA GLY A 82 15.27 -3.50 24.61
C GLY A 82 15.85 -4.88 24.28
N GLU A 83 16.88 -5.34 25.00
CA GLU A 83 17.48 -6.66 24.76
C GLU A 83 16.45 -7.80 24.92
N ASN A 84 15.44 -7.62 25.77
CA ASN A 84 14.36 -8.60 25.98
C ASN A 84 13.45 -8.80 24.74
N ALA A 85 13.47 -7.87 23.77
CA ALA A 85 12.66 -7.94 22.57
C ALA A 85 13.49 -8.10 21.28
N LYS A 86 14.80 -8.32 21.40
CA LYS A 86 15.70 -8.40 20.24
C LYS A 86 15.39 -9.58 19.31
N GLU A 87 15.04 -10.73 19.88
CA GLU A 87 14.61 -11.88 19.10
C GLU A 87 13.30 -11.60 18.36
N ALA A 88 12.34 -10.95 19.04
CA ALA A 88 11.09 -10.52 18.41
C ALA A 88 11.32 -9.48 17.31
N ALA A 89 12.27 -8.56 17.51
CA ALA A 89 12.66 -7.56 16.52
C ALA A 89 13.26 -8.23 15.27
N PHE A 90 14.20 -9.16 15.43
CA PHE A 90 14.79 -9.90 14.30
C PHE A 90 13.77 -10.79 13.58
N ALA A 91 12.86 -11.44 14.32
CA ALA A 91 11.77 -12.18 13.70
C ALA A 91 10.86 -11.28 12.87
N THR A 92 10.56 -10.08 13.35
CA THR A 92 9.74 -9.08 12.65
C THR A 92 10.46 -8.47 11.44
N LEU A 93 11.78 -8.29 11.53
CA LEU A 93 12.59 -7.79 10.41
C LEU A 93 12.78 -8.82 9.28
N ASN A 94 12.45 -10.10 9.51
CA ASN A 94 12.44 -11.12 8.44
C ASN A 94 11.27 -10.94 7.46
N PHE A 95 10.26 -10.13 7.79
CA PHE A 95 9.20 -9.78 6.86
C PHE A 95 9.75 -8.81 5.79
N PRO A 96 9.71 -9.14 4.48
CA PRO A 96 10.39 -8.35 3.44
C PRO A 96 9.93 -6.89 3.32
N SER A 97 8.69 -6.63 3.72
CA SER A 97 8.04 -5.31 3.72
C SER A 97 8.42 -4.44 4.91
N ILE A 98 8.95 -5.04 5.98
CA ILE A 98 9.43 -4.33 7.17
C ILE A 98 10.90 -3.97 6.96
N LYS A 99 11.25 -2.72 7.28
CA LYS A 99 12.63 -2.21 7.16
C LYS A 99 13.25 -1.90 8.50
N HIS A 100 12.42 -1.58 9.48
CA HIS A 100 12.82 -1.01 10.74
C HIS A 100 11.75 -1.28 11.79
N VAL A 101 12.17 -1.49 13.03
CA VAL A 101 11.31 -1.62 14.20
C VAL A 101 11.91 -0.85 15.37
N ALA A 102 11.05 -0.29 16.22
CA ALA A 102 11.46 0.36 17.46
C ALA A 102 10.46 0.08 18.58
N ILE A 103 10.95 0.14 19.81
CA ILE A 103 10.14 0.06 21.03
C ILE A 103 10.32 1.38 21.78
N ILE A 104 9.21 1.98 22.17
CA ILE A 104 9.16 3.27 22.85
C ILE A 104 8.43 3.07 24.17
N SER A 105 9.01 3.51 25.28
CA SER A 105 8.36 3.48 26.60
C SER A 105 7.24 4.51 26.71
N ALA A 106 6.36 4.37 27.70
CA ALA A 106 5.33 5.36 28.01
C ALA A 106 5.89 6.78 28.28
N GLU A 107 7.16 6.88 28.71
CA GLU A 107 7.91 8.12 28.91
C GLU A 107 8.53 8.67 27.62
N ASN A 108 8.27 8.03 26.47
CA ASN A 108 8.82 8.32 25.15
C ASN A 108 10.34 8.05 25.04
N THR A 109 10.85 7.08 25.79
CA THR A 109 12.24 6.62 25.68
C THR A 109 12.33 5.49 24.65
N ILE A 110 13.26 5.58 23.70
CA ILE A 110 13.51 4.47 22.75
C ILE A 110 14.32 3.39 23.46
N LEU A 111 13.73 2.21 23.63
CA LEU A 111 14.36 1.05 24.28
C LEU A 111 15.05 0.13 23.28
N LEU A 112 14.52 0.05 22.07
CA LEU A 112 15.04 -0.74 20.96
C LEU A 112 14.87 0.04 19.66
N ASP A 113 15.87 -0.05 18.79
CA ASP A 113 15.91 0.58 17.47
C ASP A 113 16.73 -0.33 16.56
N GLU A 114 16.06 -1.10 15.68
CA GLU A 114 16.68 -2.14 14.86
C GLU A 114 16.22 -2.05 13.41
N GLY A 115 17.13 -2.38 12.49
CA GLY A 115 16.89 -2.34 11.04
C GLY A 115 17.39 -1.05 10.36
N GLU A 116 17.01 -0.87 9.10
CA GLU A 116 17.49 0.23 8.25
C GLU A 116 16.38 1.23 7.96
N THR A 117 16.56 2.48 8.41
CA THR A 117 15.68 3.59 8.03
C THR A 117 16.47 4.89 7.90
N ASN A 118 16.11 5.69 6.89
CA ASN A 118 16.57 7.07 6.73
C ASN A 118 15.51 8.09 7.17
N GLU A 119 14.34 7.61 7.58
CA GLU A 119 13.21 8.43 7.96
C GLU A 119 13.21 8.64 9.47
N LYS A 120 12.72 9.81 9.90
CA LYS A 120 12.55 10.09 11.32
C LYS A 120 11.52 9.12 11.90
N ILE A 121 11.96 8.31 12.86
CA ILE A 121 11.11 7.38 13.60
C ILE A 121 10.16 8.20 14.49
N LEU A 122 8.91 7.76 14.60
CA LEU A 122 8.00 8.19 15.66
C LEU A 122 8.73 8.08 17.00
N SER A 123 8.90 9.21 17.67
CA SER A 123 9.67 9.31 18.92
C SER A 123 8.79 9.69 20.10
N SER A 124 7.49 9.87 19.86
CA SER A 124 6.51 10.12 20.92
C SER A 124 5.17 9.50 20.55
N LEU A 125 4.63 8.72 21.47
CA LEU A 125 3.30 8.14 21.36
C LEU A 125 2.41 8.80 22.41
N ASP A 126 1.32 9.41 21.95
CA ASP A 126 0.33 10.01 22.84
C ASP A 126 -0.64 8.92 23.29
N LYS A 127 -0.66 8.62 24.60
CA LYS A 127 -1.54 7.61 25.19
C LYS A 127 -3.01 7.78 24.79
N SER A 128 -3.48 9.02 24.57
CA SER A 128 -4.86 9.29 24.16
C SER A 128 -5.21 8.69 22.79
N LYS A 129 -4.20 8.33 21.97
CA LYS A 129 -4.38 7.70 20.66
C LYS A 129 -4.56 6.19 20.72
N TRP A 130 -4.50 5.56 21.90
CA TRP A 130 -4.46 4.10 22.05
C TRP A 130 -5.67 3.49 22.76
N LEU A 131 -6.82 4.15 22.65
CA LEU A 131 -8.07 3.78 23.31
C LEU A 131 -8.64 2.39 22.94
N ASP A 132 -8.20 1.78 21.84
CA ASP A 132 -8.72 0.52 21.32
C ASP A 132 -7.68 -0.60 21.23
N SER A 133 -6.53 -0.43 21.89
CA SER A 133 -5.44 -1.42 21.98
C SER A 133 -4.96 -2.01 20.64
N SER A 134 -5.17 -1.29 19.53
CA SER A 134 -4.93 -1.81 18.18
C SER A 134 -3.79 -1.11 17.45
N ALA A 135 -3.17 -1.81 16.50
CA ALA A 135 -2.16 -1.20 15.63
C ALA A 135 -2.78 -0.19 14.67
N ARG A 136 -2.08 0.92 14.45
CA ARG A 136 -2.56 2.04 13.63
C ARG A 136 -1.47 2.54 12.71
N LEU A 137 -1.90 2.93 11.50
CA LEU A 137 -1.04 3.57 10.52
C LEU A 137 -0.90 5.07 10.84
N PHE A 138 0.34 5.54 10.89
CA PHE A 138 0.67 6.95 11.08
C PHE A 138 1.08 7.58 9.75
N PRO A 139 0.66 8.84 9.49
CA PRO A 139 1.15 9.58 8.34
C PRO A 139 2.67 9.70 8.43
N SER A 140 3.37 9.05 7.51
CA SER A 140 4.82 9.14 7.34
C SER A 140 5.12 9.72 5.96
N SER A 141 6.37 10.15 5.75
CA SER A 141 6.80 10.81 4.51
C SER A 141 6.64 9.87 3.28
N LYS A 142 6.79 10.42 2.08
CA LYS A 142 6.31 9.86 0.80
C LYS A 142 6.80 8.45 0.43
N ALA A 143 7.72 7.84 1.17
CA ALA A 143 8.37 6.58 0.83
C ALA A 143 8.14 5.42 1.82
N THR A 144 7.73 5.67 3.07
CA THR A 144 7.56 4.61 4.08
C THR A 144 6.33 4.85 4.92
N TRP A 145 5.68 3.76 5.31
CA TRP A 145 4.60 3.77 6.29
C TRP A 145 5.17 3.47 7.67
N GLN A 146 4.69 4.21 8.67
CA GLN A 146 4.99 3.91 10.07
C GLN A 146 3.72 3.39 10.72
N ILE A 147 3.80 2.19 11.28
CA ILE A 147 2.70 1.54 11.98
C ILE A 147 3.17 1.36 13.42
N ALA A 148 2.32 1.68 14.38
CA ALA A 148 2.62 1.45 15.78
C ALA A 148 1.43 0.75 16.43
N ALA A 149 1.72 -0.04 17.46
CA ALA A 149 0.73 -0.71 18.29
C ALA A 149 1.11 -0.51 19.76
N PRO A 150 0.11 -0.29 20.64
CA PRO A 150 0.36 -0.18 22.06
C PRO A 150 0.69 -1.55 22.65
N VAL A 151 1.58 -1.57 23.64
CA VAL A 151 1.90 -2.76 24.42
C VAL A 151 1.18 -2.69 25.76
N TYR A 152 0.54 -3.79 26.14
CA TYR A 152 -0.15 -3.95 27.42
C TYR A 152 0.39 -5.16 28.17
N THR A 153 0.30 -5.14 29.51
CA THR A 153 0.38 -6.36 30.32
C THR A 153 -1.02 -6.86 30.65
N VAL A 154 -1.19 -8.17 30.63
CA VAL A 154 -2.37 -8.85 31.15
C VAL A 154 -1.98 -9.51 32.47
N PHE A 155 -2.54 -9.04 33.59
CA PHE A 155 -2.44 -9.73 34.87
C PHE A 155 -3.65 -10.63 35.02
N ASN A 156 -3.43 -11.95 35.01
CA ASN A 156 -4.44 -12.93 35.38
C ASN A 156 -4.16 -13.32 36.84
N ASP A 157 -5.05 -12.93 37.76
CA ASP A 157 -4.92 -13.35 39.15
C ASP A 157 -5.41 -14.80 39.30
N ASP A 158 -4.58 -15.75 38.89
CA ASP A 158 -4.87 -17.20 39.00
C ASP A 158 -4.88 -17.70 40.47
N SER A 159 -4.78 -16.79 41.46
CA SER A 159 -4.57 -17.10 42.88
C SER A 159 -5.84 -17.44 43.65
N ASP A 160 -7.04 -17.14 43.13
CA ASP A 160 -8.29 -17.27 43.89
C ASP A 160 -9.35 -18.15 43.16
N PRO A 161 -9.41 -19.47 43.47
CA PRO A 161 -10.29 -20.42 42.76
C PRO A 161 -11.78 -20.29 43.12
N ASP A 162 -12.20 -19.29 43.90
CA ASP A 162 -13.59 -19.06 44.33
C ASP A 162 -14.25 -17.81 43.72
N LEU A 163 -13.58 -17.12 42.78
CA LEU A 163 -14.17 -15.97 42.08
C LEU A 163 -14.75 -16.36 40.71
N THR A 164 -16.04 -16.12 40.57
CA THR A 164 -16.86 -16.38 39.39
C THR A 164 -16.65 -15.33 38.30
N LEU A 165 -16.21 -15.76 37.11
CA LEU A 165 -16.60 -15.34 35.74
C LEU A 165 -17.08 -13.89 35.48
N ASP A 166 -16.53 -12.87 36.14
CA ASP A 166 -16.81 -11.44 35.85
C ASP A 166 -15.54 -10.57 35.99
N ASP A 167 -14.34 -11.16 36.00
CA ASP A 167 -13.09 -10.40 36.13
C ASP A 167 -12.79 -9.62 34.85
N GLU A 168 -12.95 -8.31 34.96
CA GLU A 168 -12.46 -7.32 34.00
C GLU A 168 -10.93 -7.47 33.93
N ILE A 169 -10.42 -7.95 32.80
CA ILE A 169 -8.97 -8.09 32.57
C ILE A 169 -8.35 -6.69 32.68
N GLU A 170 -7.65 -6.40 33.78
CA GLU A 170 -6.94 -5.13 33.95
C GLU A 170 -5.72 -5.08 33.02
N GLU A 171 -5.93 -4.57 31.80
CA GLU A 171 -4.85 -4.28 30.86
C GLU A 171 -4.12 -2.99 31.29
N THR A 172 -2.81 -3.10 31.54
CA THR A 172 -1.97 -1.93 31.87
C THR A 172 -1.11 -1.54 30.67
N TYR A 173 -1.28 -0.30 30.18
CA TYR A 173 -0.48 0.27 29.08
C TYR A 173 0.98 0.46 29.49
N LEU A 174 1.91 -0.03 28.67
CA LEU A 174 3.35 0.05 28.90
C LEU A 174 4.09 1.00 27.95
N GLY A 175 3.59 1.21 26.72
CA GLY A 175 4.29 1.96 25.67
C GLY A 175 3.64 1.80 24.31
#